data_AF-W7EA46-F1
#
_entry.id   AF-W7EA46-F1
#
_cell.length_a   1.000
_cell.length_b   1.000
_cell.length_c   1.000
_cell.angle_alpha   90.00
_cell.angle_beta   90.00
_cell.angle_gamma   90.00
#
_symmetry.space_group_name_H-M   'P 1'
#
loop_
_entity.id
_entity.type
_entity.pdbx_description
1 polymer ?
#
loop_
_entity_poly.entity_id
_entity_poly.type
_entity_poly.pdbx_seq_one_letter_code
_entity_poly.pdbx_strand_id
1 'polypeptide(L)'
;MSGRNKANGSGGAGRVKRKQIQSDDGWTVITHGLSKVSLSEKSQGATVLPTQIVKDLTAEKLLGDFKTLQERWEDTALAAQVNGVIEGREWGVEEAVCIGIGSFSRDWAHRWRSLWQLVLFDHVVGRLKKLSKKTEIQCYAQDPAFTPLDTEFLSLLSITTLDSGLEAKIKAKSFVYSPFVDWFLLLPTFLADRDPVLYIGNEILDDYSMYAQSEEKKEKLQECNEVGKKWLVGRQVVKLCEFEKHGNALNGMVVYLRVTGDDDKDDGEEDKKERVKDGEEEK
;
A
#
# COMPACT_ATOMS: atom_id res chain seq x y z
N MET A 1 -40.40 51.66 18.42
CA MET A 1 -40.91 50.28 18.64
C MET A 1 -40.20 49.41 17.61
N SER A 2 -39.15 48.70 17.99
CA SER A 2 -39.17 47.27 18.40
C SER A 2 -39.53 46.36 17.21
N GLY A 3 -38.72 45.40 16.76
CA GLY A 3 -37.52 44.83 17.37
C GLY A 3 -36.79 43.85 16.43
N ARG A 4 -35.64 43.39 16.94
CA ARG A 4 -34.73 42.36 16.41
C ARG A 4 -35.38 40.99 16.28
N ASN A 5 -34.89 40.19 15.33
CA ASN A 5 -34.53 38.76 15.49
C ASN A 5 -33.35 38.48 14.55
N LYS A 6 -32.11 38.40 15.06
CA LYS A 6 -31.36 37.24 15.59
C LYS A 6 -31.02 36.16 14.56
N ALA A 7 -29.72 35.86 14.56
CA ALA A 7 -28.96 35.01 13.67
C ALA A 7 -29.15 33.50 13.91
N ASN A 8 -28.79 32.71 12.88
CA ASN A 8 -28.06 31.44 12.93
C ASN A 8 -27.65 31.15 11.48
N GLY A 9 -26.44 30.77 11.11
CA GLY A 9 -25.40 30.05 11.85
C GLY A 9 -25.03 28.82 11.01
N SER A 10 -23.74 28.71 10.67
CA SER A 10 -23.03 27.55 10.10
C SER A 10 -23.30 27.16 8.64
N GLY A 11 -22.40 27.60 7.75
CA GLY A 11 -22.07 26.88 6.53
C GLY A 11 -21.34 25.58 6.90
N GLY A 12 -22.07 24.48 6.85
CA GLY A 12 -21.51 23.13 7.02
C GLY A 12 -21.07 22.58 5.66
N ALA A 13 -19.76 22.39 5.49
CA ALA A 13 -19.17 21.62 4.40
C ALA A 13 -19.87 20.25 4.29
N GLY A 14 -20.32 19.92 3.08
CA GLY A 14 -21.10 18.73 2.79
C GLY A 14 -20.45 17.46 3.31
N ARG A 15 -21.12 16.82 4.27
CA ARG A 15 -20.76 15.51 4.83
C ARG A 15 -20.72 14.46 3.72
N VAL A 16 -19.51 14.06 3.32
CA VAL A 16 -19.27 12.95 2.38
C VAL A 16 -19.74 11.65 3.04
N LYS A 17 -20.93 11.17 2.66
CA LYS A 17 -21.44 9.85 3.05
C LYS A 17 -20.80 8.77 2.16
N ARG A 18 -20.06 7.87 2.81
CA ARG A 18 -19.31 6.74 2.22
C ARG A 18 -20.24 5.62 1.73
N LYS A 19 -19.80 4.87 0.73
CA LYS A 19 -20.43 3.63 0.26
C LYS A 19 -19.41 2.49 0.18
N GLN A 20 -19.83 1.32 0.64
CA GLN A 20 -19.11 0.05 0.63
C GLN A 20 -19.47 -0.68 -0.67
N ILE A 21 -18.49 -1.12 -1.46
CA ILE A 21 -18.73 -1.91 -2.67
C ILE A 21 -18.47 -3.37 -2.30
N GLN A 22 -19.53 -4.16 -2.33
CA GLN A 22 -19.46 -5.61 -2.22
C GLN A 22 -19.24 -6.13 -3.64
N SER A 23 -18.15 -6.86 -3.85
CA SER A 23 -17.89 -7.55 -5.11
C SER A 23 -18.78 -8.81 -5.18
N ASP A 24 -19.05 -9.30 -6.40
CA ASP A 24 -19.87 -10.50 -6.66
C ASP A 24 -19.33 -11.79 -6.00
N ASP A 25 -18.17 -11.71 -5.35
CA ASP A 25 -17.46 -12.78 -4.63
C ASP A 25 -17.66 -12.74 -3.09
N GLY A 26 -18.52 -11.85 -2.57
CA GLY A 26 -18.83 -11.78 -1.15
C GLY A 26 -17.79 -11.08 -0.27
N TRP A 27 -16.75 -10.46 -0.86
CA TRP A 27 -15.82 -9.60 -0.12
C TRP A 27 -16.26 -8.14 -0.13
N THR A 28 -16.07 -7.47 1.01
CA THR A 28 -16.16 -6.01 1.10
C THR A 28 -14.81 -5.41 0.73
N VAL A 29 -14.75 -4.70 -0.40
CA VAL A 29 -13.60 -3.85 -0.71
C VAL A 29 -13.89 -2.47 -0.14
N ILE A 30 -13.07 -2.02 0.80
CA ILE A 30 -13.09 -0.65 1.27
C ILE A 30 -12.19 0.18 0.34
N THR A 31 -12.70 0.57 -0.82
CA THR A 31 -12.03 1.60 -1.65
C THR A 31 -12.45 3.00 -1.18
N HIS A 32 -11.51 3.94 -1.22
CA HIS A 32 -11.80 5.36 -1.06
C HIS A 32 -12.02 5.98 -2.45
N GLY A 33 -13.16 6.67 -2.67
CA GLY A 33 -13.22 7.73 -3.69
C GLY A 33 -14.03 7.52 -4.98
N LEU A 34 -15.22 6.91 -4.97
CA LEU A 34 -16.16 7.04 -6.10
C LEU A 34 -17.58 7.39 -5.63
N SER A 35 -18.10 8.52 -6.11
CA SER A 35 -19.47 8.98 -5.84
C SER A 35 -20.40 8.54 -6.98
N LYS A 36 -21.56 7.96 -6.61
CA LYS A 36 -22.70 7.53 -7.43
C LYS A 36 -22.74 6.06 -7.92
N VAL A 37 -23.10 5.14 -7.03
CA VAL A 37 -23.95 3.99 -7.37
C VAL A 37 -24.85 3.70 -6.16
N SER A 38 -26.14 3.37 -6.34
CA SER A 38 -27.09 2.98 -5.28
C SER A 38 -27.08 1.46 -5.13
N LEU A 39 -27.13 0.89 -3.91
CA LEU A 39 -27.50 -0.52 -3.64
C LEU A 39 -27.82 -0.73 -2.15
N SER A 40 -28.75 -1.67 -1.92
CA SER A 40 -29.56 -1.97 -0.73
C SER A 40 -28.91 -2.96 0.24
N GLU A 41 -29.31 -2.87 1.51
CA GLU A 41 -28.83 -3.65 2.65
C GLU A 41 -29.17 -5.16 2.55
N LYS A 42 -28.14 -6.02 2.63
CA LYS A 42 -28.13 -7.32 3.34
C LYS A 42 -26.81 -8.07 3.08
N SER A 43 -26.02 -8.33 4.13
CA SER A 43 -25.66 -9.69 4.62
C SER A 43 -24.42 -9.68 5.52
N GLN A 44 -24.60 -10.18 6.75
CA GLN A 44 -23.56 -10.66 7.68
C GLN A 44 -23.09 -12.06 7.24
N GLY A 45 -21.78 -12.33 7.27
CA GLY A 45 -21.23 -13.68 7.14
C GLY A 45 -19.73 -13.68 6.80
N ALA A 46 -18.90 -14.33 7.62
CA ALA A 46 -17.51 -14.61 7.28
C ALA A 46 -17.46 -15.57 6.09
N THR A 47 -16.94 -15.11 4.96
CA THR A 47 -16.78 -15.91 3.74
C THR A 47 -15.74 -16.99 3.98
N VAL A 48 -16.15 -18.26 3.90
CA VAL A 48 -15.25 -19.42 3.98
C VAL A 48 -14.25 -19.34 2.83
N LEU A 49 -12.95 -19.28 3.13
CA LEU A 49 -11.90 -19.26 2.11
C LEU A 49 -11.96 -20.55 1.28
N PRO A 50 -11.90 -20.48 -0.06
CA PRO A 50 -11.79 -21.65 -0.92
C PRO A 50 -10.61 -22.53 -0.48
N THR A 51 -10.90 -23.81 -0.22
CA THR A 51 -9.87 -24.76 0.27
C THR A 51 -9.30 -25.64 -0.83
N GLN A 52 -9.95 -25.72 -2.00
CA GLN A 52 -9.58 -26.64 -3.07
C GLN A 52 -8.59 -26.00 -4.05
N ILE A 53 -7.48 -26.69 -4.32
CA ILE A 53 -6.55 -26.28 -5.36
C ILE A 53 -7.20 -26.48 -6.74
N VAL A 54 -7.00 -25.52 -7.64
CA VAL A 54 -7.44 -25.58 -9.04
C VAL A 54 -6.90 -26.85 -9.71
N LYS A 55 -7.80 -27.60 -10.33
CA LYS A 55 -7.47 -28.86 -11.00
C LYS A 55 -6.39 -28.66 -12.07
N ASP A 56 -5.42 -29.56 -12.10
CA ASP A 56 -4.32 -29.63 -13.08
C ASP A 56 -3.40 -28.40 -13.09
N LEU A 57 -3.45 -27.55 -12.06
CA LEU A 57 -2.53 -26.41 -11.90
C LEU A 57 -1.16 -26.89 -11.38
N THR A 58 -0.09 -26.35 -11.94
CA THR A 58 1.30 -26.63 -11.53
C THR A 58 2.07 -25.32 -11.34
N ALA A 59 3.23 -25.38 -10.69
CA ALA A 59 4.07 -24.22 -10.44
C ALA A 59 4.54 -23.58 -11.76
N GLU A 60 4.82 -24.39 -12.78
CA GLU A 60 5.21 -23.92 -14.11
C GLU A 60 4.06 -23.22 -14.84
N LYS A 61 2.83 -23.72 -14.68
CA LYS A 61 1.64 -23.05 -15.24
C LYS A 61 1.42 -21.71 -14.55
N LEU A 62 1.56 -21.64 -13.23
CA LEU A 62 1.52 -20.38 -12.49
C LEU A 62 2.62 -19.41 -12.93
N LEU A 63 3.84 -19.91 -13.17
CA LEU A 63 4.93 -19.11 -13.70
C LEU A 63 4.64 -18.58 -15.11
N GLY A 64 4.01 -19.40 -15.98
CA GLY A 64 3.57 -18.97 -17.31
C GLY A 64 2.49 -17.88 -17.25
N ASP A 65 1.48 -18.07 -16.40
CA ASP A 65 0.44 -17.07 -16.14
C ASP A 65 1.06 -15.76 -15.62
N PHE A 66 1.93 -15.86 -14.62
CA PHE A 66 2.64 -14.72 -14.02
C PHE A 66 3.44 -13.92 -15.05
N LYS A 67 4.26 -14.59 -15.88
CA LYS A 67 5.03 -13.92 -16.95
C LYS A 67 4.13 -13.21 -17.95
N THR A 68 3.01 -13.83 -18.32
CA THR A 68 2.01 -13.19 -19.19
C THR A 68 1.45 -11.90 -18.56
N LEU A 69 1.24 -11.88 -17.24
CA LEU A 69 0.80 -10.66 -16.55
C LEU A 69 1.92 -9.62 -16.44
N GLN A 70 3.17 -10.03 -16.24
CA GLN A 70 4.33 -9.12 -16.25
C GLN A 70 4.47 -8.40 -17.60
N GLU A 71 4.33 -9.11 -18.72
CA GLU A 71 4.34 -8.50 -20.04
C GLU A 71 3.23 -7.46 -20.21
N ARG A 72 2.04 -7.74 -19.66
CA ARG A 72 0.90 -6.82 -19.71
C ARG A 72 1.00 -5.64 -18.74
N TRP A 73 1.90 -5.72 -17.76
CA TRP A 73 2.10 -4.70 -16.73
C TRP A 73 2.90 -3.51 -17.25
N GLU A 74 3.91 -3.75 -18.07
CA GLU A 74 4.89 -2.73 -18.50
C GLU A 74 4.23 -1.49 -19.14
N ASP A 75 3.14 -1.68 -19.89
CA ASP A 75 2.45 -0.61 -20.61
C ASP A 75 1.34 0.07 -19.78
N THR A 76 1.23 -0.23 -18.48
CA THR A 76 0.16 0.32 -17.63
C THR A 76 0.51 1.69 -17.06
N ALA A 77 -0.51 2.53 -16.85
CA ALA A 77 -0.33 3.84 -16.20
C ALA A 77 0.22 3.69 -14.78
N LEU A 78 -0.21 2.63 -14.08
CA LEU A 78 0.26 2.32 -12.74
C LEU A 78 1.75 1.93 -12.72
N ALA A 79 2.20 1.11 -13.68
CA ALA A 79 3.63 0.78 -13.80
C ALA A 79 4.49 2.03 -14.01
N ALA A 80 4.07 2.95 -14.89
CA ALA A 80 4.75 4.21 -15.11
C ALA A 80 4.80 5.09 -13.85
N GLN A 81 3.68 5.19 -13.11
CA GLN A 81 3.65 5.93 -11.85
C GLN A 81 4.57 5.31 -10.79
N VAL A 82 4.52 3.99 -10.61
CA VAL A 82 5.38 3.28 -9.66
C VAL A 82 6.85 3.49 -10.01
N ASN A 83 7.22 3.41 -11.28
CA ASN A 83 8.58 3.73 -11.73
C ASN A 83 8.98 5.16 -11.33
N GLY A 84 8.11 6.15 -11.58
CA GLY A 84 8.38 7.54 -11.20
C GLY A 84 8.57 7.77 -9.70
N VAL A 85 7.92 6.95 -8.85
CA VAL A 85 8.11 7.02 -7.38
C VAL A 85 9.39 6.32 -6.93
N ILE A 86 9.76 5.21 -7.57
CA ILE A 86 10.92 4.39 -7.18
C ILE A 86 12.22 4.93 -7.76
N GLU A 87 12.19 5.54 -8.94
CA GLU A 87 13.36 6.09 -9.61
C GLU A 87 13.83 7.41 -8.96
N GLY A 88 15.08 7.79 -9.21
CA GLY A 88 15.63 9.06 -8.77
C GLY A 88 16.29 9.06 -7.38
N ARG A 89 16.22 7.95 -6.62
CA ARG A 89 16.95 7.82 -5.35
C ARG A 89 17.50 6.41 -5.11
N GLU A 90 18.60 6.34 -4.34
CA GLU A 90 19.08 5.06 -3.81
C GLU A 90 18.29 4.70 -2.54
N TRP A 91 17.61 3.56 -2.57
CA TRP A 91 16.81 3.09 -1.43
C TRP A 91 17.62 2.29 -0.41
N GLY A 92 18.76 1.73 -0.84
CA GLY A 92 19.59 0.86 0.00
C GLY A 92 18.86 -0.38 0.52
N VAL A 93 17.80 -0.84 -0.18
CA VAL A 93 17.00 -1.99 0.24
C VAL A 93 17.82 -3.28 0.23
N GLU A 94 17.72 -4.05 1.31
CA GLU A 94 18.43 -5.32 1.50
C GLU A 94 17.44 -6.50 1.55
N GLU A 95 16.24 -6.27 2.11
CA GLU A 95 15.16 -7.26 2.17
C GLU A 95 13.85 -6.72 1.57
N ALA A 96 13.14 -7.54 0.82
CA ALA A 96 11.78 -7.30 0.37
C ALA A 96 10.84 -8.30 1.05
N VAL A 97 9.78 -7.81 1.67
CA VAL A 97 8.88 -8.58 2.53
C VAL A 97 7.46 -8.44 2.01
N CYS A 98 6.84 -9.55 1.62
CA CYS A 98 5.46 -9.62 1.11
C CYS A 98 4.54 -10.28 2.15
N ILE A 99 3.52 -9.54 2.61
CA ILE A 99 2.61 -9.96 3.68
C ILE A 99 1.21 -10.11 3.09
N GLY A 100 0.60 -11.27 3.22
CA GLY A 100 -0.85 -11.41 3.05
C GLY A 100 -1.36 -11.27 1.62
N ILE A 101 -0.60 -11.72 0.61
CA ILE A 101 -0.96 -11.59 -0.81
C ILE A 101 -2.08 -12.52 -1.30
N GLY A 102 -2.42 -13.53 -0.49
CA GLY A 102 -3.34 -14.61 -0.80
C GLY A 102 -2.70 -15.78 -1.55
N SER A 103 -3.49 -16.82 -1.78
CA SER A 103 -3.07 -17.99 -2.56
C SER A 103 -3.15 -17.73 -4.06
N PHE A 104 -2.27 -18.38 -4.83
CA PHE A 104 -2.29 -18.39 -6.30
C PHE A 104 -2.98 -19.65 -6.85
N SER A 105 -3.33 -20.61 -5.98
CA SER A 105 -3.75 -21.96 -6.37
C SER A 105 -5.15 -22.35 -5.92
N ARG A 106 -5.76 -21.70 -4.92
CA ARG A 106 -7.02 -22.14 -4.28
C ARG A 106 -8.33 -21.69 -4.93
N ASP A 107 -8.31 -20.71 -5.83
CA ASP A 107 -9.52 -20.27 -6.54
C ASP A 107 -9.17 -19.56 -7.87
N TRP A 108 -10.00 -19.77 -8.90
CA TRP A 108 -9.83 -19.14 -10.21
C TRP A 108 -10.03 -17.63 -10.19
N ALA A 109 -10.99 -17.10 -9.44
CA ALA A 109 -11.24 -15.66 -9.40
C ALA A 109 -10.17 -14.96 -8.57
N HIS A 110 -9.88 -15.48 -7.37
CA HIS A 110 -8.94 -14.85 -6.46
C HIS A 110 -7.47 -15.02 -6.86
N ARG A 111 -7.08 -16.09 -7.57
CA ARG A 111 -5.68 -16.26 -8.00
C ARG A 111 -5.20 -15.14 -8.91
N TRP A 112 -6.06 -14.63 -9.80
CA TRP A 112 -5.67 -13.55 -10.71
C TRP A 112 -5.42 -12.24 -9.96
N ARG A 113 -6.19 -11.98 -8.90
CA ARG A 113 -5.95 -10.88 -7.97
C ARG A 113 -4.58 -11.01 -7.32
N SER A 114 -4.28 -12.18 -6.73
CA SER A 114 -2.99 -12.45 -6.07
C SER A 114 -1.81 -12.36 -7.06
N LEU A 115 -1.97 -12.89 -8.28
CA LEU A 115 -0.94 -12.83 -9.32
C LEU A 115 -0.65 -11.39 -9.75
N TRP A 116 -1.67 -10.54 -9.93
CA TRP A 116 -1.44 -9.11 -10.23
C TRP A 116 -0.75 -8.38 -9.09
N GLN A 117 -1.08 -8.70 -7.84
CA GLN A 117 -0.37 -8.16 -6.67
C GLN A 117 1.10 -8.61 -6.66
N LEU A 118 1.36 -9.86 -7.05
CA LEU A 118 2.73 -10.39 -7.12
C LEU A 118 3.52 -9.71 -8.22
N VAL A 119 2.88 -9.37 -9.35
CA VAL A 119 3.51 -8.62 -10.44
C VAL A 119 4.01 -7.27 -9.95
N LEU A 120 3.20 -6.53 -9.18
CA LEU A 120 3.65 -5.26 -8.61
C LEU A 120 4.83 -5.45 -7.64
N PHE A 121 4.75 -6.45 -6.76
CA PHE A 121 5.83 -6.75 -5.82
C PHE A 121 7.15 -7.05 -6.55
N ASP A 122 7.12 -7.98 -7.49
CA ASP A 122 8.29 -8.39 -8.26
C ASP A 122 8.84 -7.25 -9.12
N HIS A 123 7.95 -6.45 -9.73
CA HIS A 123 8.32 -5.26 -10.49
C HIS A 123 9.13 -4.28 -9.65
N VAL A 124 8.63 -3.92 -8.47
CA VAL A 124 9.33 -2.99 -7.57
C VAL A 124 10.66 -3.57 -7.11
N VAL A 125 10.70 -4.85 -6.73
CA VAL A 125 11.96 -5.54 -6.39
C VAL A 125 12.95 -5.48 -7.56
N GLY A 126 12.49 -5.70 -8.79
CA GLY A 126 13.30 -5.61 -10.00
C GLY A 126 13.86 -4.20 -10.23
N ARG A 127 13.04 -3.15 -10.03
CA ARG A 127 13.50 -1.75 -10.10
C ARG A 127 14.53 -1.45 -9.01
N LEU A 128 14.27 -1.85 -7.77
CA LEU A 128 15.19 -1.65 -6.63
C LEU A 128 16.53 -2.36 -6.84
N LYS A 129 16.51 -3.60 -7.37
CA LYS A 129 17.74 -4.34 -7.74
C LYS A 129 18.55 -3.59 -8.80
N LYS A 130 17.90 -3.04 -9.84
CA LYS A 130 18.56 -2.27 -10.90
C LYS A 130 19.20 -0.97 -10.39
N LEU A 131 18.57 -0.31 -9.42
CA LEU A 131 19.09 0.92 -8.80
C LEU A 131 20.17 0.66 -7.75
N SER A 132 20.22 -0.55 -7.19
CA SER A 132 21.19 -0.91 -6.18
C SER A 132 22.54 -1.26 -6.80
N LYS A 133 23.62 -0.80 -6.16
CA LYS A 133 24.99 -1.27 -6.45
C LYS A 133 25.26 -2.66 -5.87
N LYS A 134 24.32 -3.23 -5.09
CA LYS A 134 24.41 -4.58 -4.53
C LYS A 134 23.75 -5.61 -5.44
N THR A 135 24.30 -6.82 -5.45
CA THR A 135 23.89 -7.90 -6.35
C THR A 135 22.56 -8.55 -5.96
N GLU A 136 22.09 -8.44 -4.71
CA GLU A 136 20.94 -9.23 -4.26
C GLU A 136 20.07 -8.51 -3.21
N ILE A 137 18.74 -8.58 -3.42
CA ILE A 137 17.70 -8.22 -2.45
C ILE A 137 17.01 -9.52 -2.07
N GLN A 138 17.02 -9.86 -0.78
CA GLN A 138 16.41 -11.09 -0.29
C GLN A 138 14.90 -10.94 -0.20
N CYS A 139 14.15 -11.86 -0.79
CA CYS A 139 12.70 -11.77 -0.88
C CYS A 139 12.03 -12.81 0.02
N TYR A 140 11.14 -12.36 0.90
CA TYR A 140 10.38 -13.20 1.83
C TYR A 140 8.88 -12.98 1.66
N ALA A 141 8.09 -14.04 1.79
CA ALA A 141 6.63 -13.96 1.76
C ALA A 141 6.00 -14.79 2.87
N GLN A 142 4.88 -14.32 3.43
CA GLN A 142 4.06 -15.08 4.38
C GLN A 142 2.59 -14.80 4.12
N ASP A 143 1.82 -15.88 3.99
CA ASP A 143 0.37 -15.83 3.92
C ASP A 143 -0.20 -17.14 4.48
N PRO A 144 -1.19 -17.09 5.41
CA PRO A 144 -1.82 -18.30 5.94
C PRO A 144 -2.58 -19.12 4.89
N ALA A 145 -2.93 -18.53 3.74
CA ALA A 145 -3.58 -19.20 2.64
C ALA A 145 -2.61 -19.96 1.72
N PHE A 146 -1.29 -19.79 1.86
CA PHE A 146 -0.34 -20.49 1.01
C PHE A 146 -0.51 -22.01 1.08
N THR A 147 -0.46 -22.62 -0.10
CA THR A 147 -0.42 -24.07 -0.29
C THR A 147 1.00 -24.51 -0.63
N PRO A 148 1.34 -25.81 -0.57
CA PRO A 148 2.61 -26.30 -1.06
C PRO A 148 2.90 -25.90 -2.52
N LEU A 149 1.86 -25.81 -3.35
CA LEU A 149 1.96 -25.36 -4.74
C LEU A 149 2.31 -23.87 -4.85
N ASP A 150 1.79 -23.02 -3.95
CA ASP A 150 2.15 -21.60 -3.89
C ASP A 150 3.61 -21.44 -3.48
N THR A 151 4.08 -22.20 -2.50
CA THR A 151 5.50 -22.22 -2.07
C THR A 151 6.42 -22.69 -3.19
N GLU A 152 6.07 -23.75 -3.90
CA GLU A 152 6.83 -24.23 -5.05
C GLU A 152 6.91 -23.15 -6.13
N PHE A 153 5.79 -22.53 -6.50
CA PHE A 153 5.75 -21.43 -7.46
C PHE A 153 6.60 -20.22 -7.04
N LEU A 154 6.48 -19.75 -5.80
CA LEU A 154 7.26 -18.62 -5.28
C LEU A 154 8.76 -18.92 -5.24
N SER A 155 9.15 -20.18 -5.00
CA SER A 155 10.56 -20.60 -5.03
C SER A 155 11.18 -20.45 -6.43
N LEU A 156 10.41 -20.66 -7.50
CA LEU A 156 10.85 -20.42 -8.89
C LEU A 156 11.17 -18.95 -9.16
N LEU A 157 10.62 -18.03 -8.35
CA LEU A 157 10.87 -16.59 -8.40
C LEU A 157 11.93 -16.14 -7.38
N SER A 158 12.63 -17.08 -6.72
CA SER A 158 13.58 -16.81 -5.64
C SER A 158 12.95 -16.06 -4.45
N ILE A 159 11.68 -16.32 -4.16
CA ILE A 159 10.96 -15.79 -2.99
C ILE A 159 10.87 -16.90 -1.95
N THR A 160 11.41 -16.65 -0.76
CA THR A 160 11.37 -17.60 0.36
C THR A 160 10.05 -17.46 1.12
N THR A 161 9.20 -18.48 1.10
CA THR A 161 7.99 -18.50 1.94
C THR A 161 8.33 -18.88 3.38
N LEU A 162 7.68 -18.21 4.34
CA LEU A 162 7.79 -18.51 5.76
C LEU A 162 6.42 -18.87 6.31
N ASP A 163 6.36 -19.88 7.18
CA ASP A 163 5.12 -20.21 7.92
C ASP A 163 4.85 -19.21 9.05
N SER A 164 5.92 -18.64 9.61
CA SER A 164 5.88 -17.65 10.70
C SER A 164 7.20 -16.86 10.76
N GLY A 165 7.21 -15.76 11.53
CA GLY A 165 8.44 -15.01 11.81
C GLY A 165 8.83 -14.03 10.71
N LEU A 166 7.95 -13.75 9.74
CA LEU A 166 8.22 -12.77 8.67
C LEU A 166 8.51 -11.37 9.24
N GLU A 167 7.89 -11.00 10.35
CA GLU A 167 8.13 -9.73 11.04
C GLU A 167 9.61 -9.56 11.45
N ALA A 168 10.34 -10.64 11.73
CA ALA A 168 11.77 -10.56 12.05
C ALA A 168 12.65 -10.20 10.83
N LYS A 169 12.10 -10.25 9.62
CA LYS A 169 12.79 -9.84 8.38
C LYS A 169 12.62 -8.36 8.06
N ILE A 170 11.67 -7.67 8.70
CA ILE A 170 11.40 -6.26 8.47
C ILE A 170 12.39 -5.43 9.29
N LYS A 171 13.26 -4.70 8.59
CA LYS A 171 14.28 -3.81 9.13
C LYS A 171 14.18 -2.43 8.49
N ALA A 172 15.04 -1.50 8.92
CA ALA A 172 15.09 -0.14 8.36
C ALA A 172 15.31 -0.12 6.84
N LYS A 173 16.13 -1.04 6.32
CA LYS A 173 16.45 -1.17 4.89
C LYS A 173 15.55 -2.18 4.17
N SER A 174 14.32 -2.34 4.62
CA SER A 174 13.38 -3.25 3.96
C SER A 174 12.39 -2.50 3.07
N PHE A 175 12.00 -3.14 1.98
CA PHE A 175 10.78 -2.86 1.26
C PHE A 175 9.66 -3.77 1.81
N VAL A 176 8.60 -3.18 2.36
CA VAL A 176 7.43 -3.93 2.84
C VAL A 176 6.27 -3.79 1.85
N TYR A 177 5.69 -4.91 1.46
CA TYR A 177 4.51 -4.98 0.61
C TYR A 177 3.39 -5.73 1.34
N SER A 178 2.25 -5.07 1.57
CA SER A 178 1.11 -5.67 2.28
C SER A 178 -0.22 -5.28 1.63
N PRO A 179 -0.60 -5.91 0.51
CA PRO A 179 -1.84 -5.59 -0.18
C PRO A 179 -3.04 -6.06 0.64
N PHE A 180 -3.89 -5.12 1.06
CA PHE A 180 -5.17 -5.41 1.73
C PHE A 180 -5.10 -6.21 3.04
N VAL A 181 -3.94 -6.24 3.71
CA VAL A 181 -3.81 -6.82 5.05
C VAL A 181 -4.56 -5.96 6.07
N ASP A 182 -5.43 -6.58 6.85
CA ASP A 182 -6.22 -5.90 7.88
C ASP A 182 -5.33 -5.17 8.89
N TRP A 183 -5.64 -3.90 9.15
CA TRP A 183 -4.80 -3.00 9.97
C TRP A 183 -4.56 -3.52 11.40
N PHE A 184 -5.54 -4.22 11.98
CA PHE A 184 -5.46 -4.74 13.35
C PHE A 184 -4.49 -5.92 13.48
N LEU A 185 -4.13 -6.54 12.36
CA LEU A 185 -3.04 -7.51 12.27
C LEU A 185 -1.75 -6.82 11.81
N LEU A 186 -1.83 -6.02 10.74
CA LEU A 186 -0.67 -5.38 10.11
C LEU A 186 0.14 -4.52 11.09
N LEU A 187 -0.53 -3.60 11.79
CA LEU A 187 0.13 -2.60 12.62
C LEU A 187 0.86 -3.22 13.81
N PRO A 188 0.19 -3.95 14.73
CA PRO A 188 0.85 -4.48 15.92
C PRO A 188 1.86 -5.59 15.61
N THR A 189 1.64 -6.40 14.57
CA THR A 189 2.52 -7.54 14.27
C THR A 189 3.71 -7.16 13.40
N PHE A 190 3.51 -6.34 12.37
CA PHE A 190 4.54 -6.12 11.34
C PHE A 190 5.14 -4.70 11.34
N LEU A 191 4.44 -3.69 11.88
CA LEU A 191 4.87 -2.28 11.78
C LEU A 191 5.13 -1.59 13.13
N ALA A 192 4.81 -2.21 14.26
CA ALA A 192 4.79 -1.58 15.60
C ALA A 192 6.08 -0.80 15.96
N ASP A 193 7.22 -1.44 15.82
CA ASP A 193 8.54 -0.94 16.18
C ASP A 193 9.51 -0.93 14.99
N ARG A 194 8.98 -1.15 13.78
CA ARG A 194 9.74 -1.30 12.54
C ARG A 194 9.53 -0.11 11.63
N ASP A 195 10.62 0.36 11.03
CA ASP A 195 10.64 1.58 10.22
C ASP A 195 11.23 1.31 8.82
N PRO A 196 10.56 0.53 7.96
CA PRO A 196 11.07 0.19 6.63
C PRO A 196 11.19 1.44 5.74
N VAL A 197 12.23 1.52 4.92
CA VAL A 197 12.49 2.68 4.05
C VAL A 197 11.39 2.89 3.00
N LEU A 198 10.77 1.79 2.56
CA LEU A 198 9.72 1.77 1.55
C LEU A 198 8.60 0.83 1.98
N TYR A 199 7.36 1.29 1.83
CA TYR A 199 6.16 0.48 2.03
C TYR A 199 5.18 0.69 0.89
N ILE A 200 4.55 -0.38 0.40
CA ILE A 200 3.44 -0.31 -0.54
C ILE A 200 2.31 -1.21 -0.03
N GLY A 201 1.09 -0.68 0.04
CA GLY A 201 -0.05 -1.43 0.55
C GLY A 201 -1.21 -0.52 0.92
N ASN A 202 -1.92 -0.88 1.98
CA ASN A 202 -3.04 -0.08 2.49
C ASN A 202 -2.57 1.28 3.01
N GLU A 203 -3.44 2.29 2.90
CA GLU A 203 -3.27 3.57 3.59
C GLU A 203 -3.25 3.34 5.12
N ILE A 204 -2.21 3.86 5.77
CA ILE A 204 -2.05 3.80 7.22
C ILE A 204 -2.68 5.06 7.82
N LEU A 205 -3.53 4.88 8.82
CA LEU A 205 -4.26 5.97 9.49
C LEU A 205 -3.74 6.18 10.91
N ASP A 206 -3.88 7.40 11.40
CA ASP A 206 -3.66 7.74 12.81
C ASP A 206 -4.90 7.49 13.69
N ASP A 207 -6.07 7.30 13.06
CA ASP A 207 -7.32 6.97 13.72
C ASP A 207 -8.17 5.95 12.92
N TYR A 208 -8.28 4.74 13.47
CA TYR A 208 -9.10 3.66 12.95
C TYR A 208 -10.49 3.56 13.60
N SER A 209 -10.93 4.54 14.41
CA SER A 209 -12.18 4.45 15.19
C SER A 209 -13.41 4.13 14.32
N MET A 210 -13.47 4.67 13.08
CA MET A 210 -14.57 4.42 12.14
C MET A 210 -14.59 2.99 11.57
N TYR A 211 -13.50 2.23 11.73
CA TYR A 211 -13.31 0.89 11.17
C TYR A 211 -13.31 -0.22 12.23
N ALA A 212 -13.28 0.14 13.52
CA ALA A 212 -13.30 -0.79 14.63
C ALA A 212 -14.73 -1.22 15.00
N GLN A 213 -15.39 -1.94 14.07
CA GLN A 213 -16.79 -2.35 14.24
C GLN A 213 -16.95 -3.67 15.01
N SER A 214 -15.98 -4.59 14.92
CA SER A 214 -15.96 -5.85 15.67
C SER A 214 -15.27 -5.67 17.03
N GLU A 215 -15.60 -6.53 17.99
CA GLU A 215 -14.97 -6.51 19.33
C GLU A 215 -13.45 -6.71 19.25
N GLU A 216 -12.98 -7.67 18.44
CA GLU A 216 -11.54 -7.88 18.18
C GLU A 216 -10.84 -6.59 17.68
N LYS A 217 -11.46 -5.87 16.74
CA LYS A 217 -10.89 -4.61 16.24
C LYS A 217 -10.94 -3.50 17.30
N LYS A 218 -11.94 -3.47 18.17
CA LYS A 218 -12.02 -2.51 19.28
C LYS A 218 -10.95 -2.76 20.33
N GLU A 219 -10.68 -4.01 20.66
CA GLU A 219 -9.62 -4.40 21.61
C GLU A 219 -8.24 -3.95 21.12
N LYS A 220 -8.01 -3.95 19.80
CA LYS A 220 -6.76 -3.53 19.17
C LYS A 220 -6.71 -2.05 18.77
N LEU A 221 -7.81 -1.30 18.90
CA LEU A 221 -7.92 0.06 18.35
C LEU A 221 -6.89 1.02 18.92
N GLN A 222 -6.74 1.05 20.25
CA GLN A 222 -5.81 1.99 20.89
C GLN A 222 -4.37 1.72 20.45
N GLU A 223 -3.92 0.47 20.54
CA GLU A 223 -2.58 0.03 20.12
C GLU A 223 -2.33 0.40 18.64
N CYS A 224 -3.29 0.13 17.76
CA CYS A 224 -3.14 0.43 16.33
C CYS A 224 -3.09 1.93 16.04
N ASN A 225 -3.89 2.75 16.73
CA ASN A 225 -3.83 4.20 16.58
C ASN A 225 -2.50 4.77 17.05
N GLU A 226 -1.93 4.24 18.14
CA GLU A 226 -0.60 4.63 18.63
C GLU A 226 0.50 4.25 17.63
N VAL A 227 0.48 3.02 17.11
CA VAL A 227 1.41 2.56 16.08
C VAL A 227 1.27 3.40 14.80
N GLY A 228 0.05 3.60 14.29
CA GLY A 228 -0.22 4.36 13.07
C GLY A 228 0.30 5.79 13.16
N LYS A 229 -0.01 6.49 14.27
CA LYS A 229 0.51 7.85 14.54
C LYS A 229 2.03 7.90 14.49
N LYS A 230 2.70 6.98 15.18
CA LYS A 230 4.17 6.94 15.23
C LYS A 230 4.77 6.60 13.87
N TRP A 231 4.18 5.63 13.16
CA TRP A 231 4.70 5.13 11.90
C TRP A 231 4.64 6.16 10.77
N LEU A 232 3.60 7.01 10.75
CA LEU A 232 3.44 8.09 9.77
C LEU A 232 4.49 9.21 9.88
N VAL A 233 5.14 9.37 11.04
CA VAL A 233 6.13 10.43 11.25
C VAL A 233 7.35 10.25 10.34
N GLY A 234 7.66 11.30 9.56
CA GLY A 234 8.83 11.32 8.67
C GLY A 234 8.62 10.56 7.35
N ARG A 235 7.37 10.31 6.96
CA ARG A 235 7.02 9.65 5.70
C ARG A 235 6.20 10.54 4.79
N GLN A 236 6.50 10.49 3.50
CA GLN A 236 5.62 10.99 2.46
C GLN A 236 4.73 9.85 1.96
N VAL A 237 3.50 10.18 1.56
CA VAL A 237 2.55 9.24 0.96
C VAL A 237 2.25 9.63 -0.49
N VAL A 238 2.27 8.65 -1.39
CA VAL A 238 1.85 8.79 -2.78
C VAL A 238 0.69 7.83 -3.02
N LYS A 239 -0.47 8.37 -3.44
CA LYS A 239 -1.62 7.54 -3.80
C LYS A 239 -1.43 6.98 -5.21
N LEU A 240 -1.59 5.66 -5.35
CA LEU A 240 -1.50 5.00 -6.64
C LEU A 240 -2.76 5.26 -7.46
N CYS A 241 -2.59 5.40 -8.78
CA CYS A 241 -3.71 5.52 -9.70
C CYS A 241 -4.47 4.20 -9.82
N GLU A 242 -5.68 4.29 -10.37
CA GLU A 242 -6.48 3.10 -10.67
C GLU A 242 -5.75 2.16 -11.63
N PHE A 243 -5.91 0.87 -11.40
CA PHE A 243 -5.37 -0.21 -12.20
C PHE A 243 -6.42 -0.75 -13.16
N GLU A 244 -6.17 -0.57 -14.45
CA GLU A 244 -7.15 -0.82 -15.50
C GLU A 244 -7.32 -2.30 -15.87
N LYS A 245 -6.37 -3.18 -15.48
CA LYS A 245 -6.42 -4.60 -15.88
C LYS A 245 -7.22 -5.49 -14.93
N HIS A 246 -7.46 -5.05 -13.69
CA HIS A 246 -8.22 -5.83 -12.70
C HIS A 246 -8.76 -4.95 -11.56
N GLY A 247 -10.09 -4.82 -11.48
CA GLY A 247 -10.77 -3.83 -10.61
C GLY A 247 -10.56 -3.97 -9.10
N ASN A 248 -10.09 -5.12 -8.62
CA ASN A 248 -9.86 -5.38 -7.20
C ASN A 248 -8.43 -5.81 -6.86
N ALA A 249 -7.48 -5.73 -7.81
CA ALA A 249 -6.12 -6.22 -7.56
C ALA A 249 -5.24 -5.21 -6.83
N LEU A 250 -5.23 -3.97 -7.31
CA LEU A 250 -4.25 -2.95 -6.89
C LEU A 250 -4.91 -1.61 -6.50
N ASN A 251 -6.22 -1.46 -6.69
CA ASN A 251 -6.93 -0.21 -6.47
C ASN A 251 -6.97 0.17 -4.99
N GLY A 252 -6.69 1.44 -4.69
CA GLY A 252 -6.67 1.98 -3.33
C GLY A 252 -5.37 1.76 -2.55
N MET A 253 -4.33 1.19 -3.17
CA MET A 253 -3.01 1.12 -2.55
C MET A 253 -2.28 2.47 -2.57
N VAL A 254 -1.32 2.61 -1.66
CA VAL A 254 -0.45 3.78 -1.56
C VAL A 254 1.00 3.35 -1.41
N VAL A 255 1.93 4.26 -1.72
CA VAL A 255 3.36 4.14 -1.45
C VAL A 255 3.70 5.08 -0.30
N TYR A 256 4.34 4.56 0.74
CA TYR A 256 4.97 5.36 1.77
C TYR A 256 6.48 5.27 1.65
N LEU A 257 7.13 6.42 1.67
CA LEU A 257 8.58 6.54 1.56
C LEU A 257 9.12 7.39 2.70
N ARG A 258 10.25 6.96 3.27
CA ARG A 258 10.95 7.73 4.29
C ARG A 258 11.57 8.98 3.65
N VAL A 259 11.27 10.15 4.20
CA VAL A 259 11.92 11.41 3.80
C VAL A 259 13.34 11.39 4.36
N THR A 260 14.34 11.44 3.50
CA THR A 260 15.73 11.64 3.90
C THR A 260 16.01 13.14 3.88
N GLY A 261 16.68 13.68 4.89
CA GLY A 261 16.88 15.13 5.07
C GLY A 261 17.70 15.87 3.99
N ASP A 262 17.98 15.23 2.85
CA ASP A 262 18.62 15.85 1.69
C ASP A 262 17.61 16.34 0.63
N ASP A 263 16.32 15.99 0.75
CA ASP A 263 15.28 16.40 -0.20
C ASP A 263 14.71 17.82 0.07
N ASP A 264 15.18 18.49 1.14
CA ASP A 264 14.76 19.85 1.57
C ASP A 264 15.69 20.98 1.06
N LYS A 265 16.46 20.77 -0.02
CA LYS A 265 17.33 21.81 -0.60
C LYS A 265 17.05 22.07 -2.07
N ASP A 266 15.83 22.47 -2.39
CA ASP A 266 15.60 23.30 -3.57
C ASP A 266 14.30 24.12 -3.42
N ASP A 267 14.32 25.10 -2.52
CA ASP A 267 13.46 26.28 -2.65
C ASP A 267 14.37 27.50 -2.53
N GLY A 268 14.62 28.12 -3.67
CA GLY A 268 15.58 29.21 -3.85
C GLY A 268 15.22 30.47 -3.08
N GLU A 269 16.12 30.89 -2.20
CA GLU A 269 16.22 32.28 -1.76
C GLU A 269 16.97 33.08 -2.85
N GLU A 270 16.21 33.74 -3.73
CA GLU A 270 16.74 34.86 -4.52
C GLU A 270 17.07 36.03 -3.59
N ASP A 271 18.36 36.10 -3.26
CA ASP A 271 19.00 37.14 -2.47
C ASP A 271 18.95 38.49 -3.23
N LYS A 272 17.86 39.25 -3.06
CA LYS A 272 17.80 40.66 -3.50
C LYS A 272 18.66 41.53 -2.58
N LYS A 273 19.94 41.66 -2.91
CA LYS A 273 20.79 42.74 -2.37
C LYS A 273 20.30 44.10 -2.85
N GLU A 274 19.69 44.85 -1.94
CA GLU A 274 19.54 46.30 -2.01
C GLU A 274 20.91 46.97 -2.25
N ARG A 275 21.01 47.77 -3.32
CA ARG A 275 22.05 48.78 -3.45
C ARG A 275 21.45 50.11 -3.00
N VAL A 276 21.76 50.51 -1.77
CA VAL A 276 21.78 51.91 -1.35
C VAL A 276 23.20 52.20 -0.88
N LYS A 277 23.89 53.07 -1.60
CA LYS A 277 24.95 53.90 -1.03
C LYS A 277 24.89 55.28 -1.67
N ASP A 278 24.42 56.21 -0.86
CA ASP A 278 24.72 57.62 -0.94
C ASP A 278 26.24 57.87 -0.93
N GLY A 279 26.65 58.92 -1.62
CA GLY A 279 27.99 59.48 -1.59
C GLY A 279 27.93 60.90 -2.12
N GLU A 280 27.73 61.85 -1.20
CA GLU A 280 27.90 63.28 -1.40
C GLU A 280 29.36 63.65 -1.72
N GLU A 281 29.48 64.71 -2.54
CA GLU A 281 30.51 65.77 -2.62
C GLU A 281 32.01 65.44 -2.63
N GLU A 282 32.69 65.82 -3.72
CA GLU A 282 33.67 66.92 -3.68
C GLU A 282 34.09 67.40 -5.09
N LYS A 283 34.06 68.74 -5.25
CA LYS A 283 34.62 69.62 -6.31
C LYS A 283 33.82 69.92 -7.57
#